data_AF-A0A938KPD4-F1
#
_entry.id   AF-A0A938KPD4-F1
#
_cell.length_a   1.000
_cell.length_b   1.000
_cell.length_c   1.000
_cell.angle_alpha   90.00
_cell.angle_beta   90.00
_cell.angle_gamma   90.00
#
_symmetry.space_group_name_H-M   'P 1'
#
loop_
_entity.id
_entity.type
_entity.pdbx_description
1 polymer ?
#
loop_
_entity_poly.entity_id
_entity_poly.type
_entity_poly.pdbx_seq_one_letter_code
_entity_poly.pdbx_strand_id
1 'polypeptide(L)'
;MKATESKGKPVPEPRRQYDETFKRHAVELTLQGHRRVTKVAQELGVPESMLYAWRRKYGPWPIGPEGRPRNLEEAEAENSRLRAEIVRMQERELVLKKSLGILSETPGRGLPKSRP
;
A
#
# COMPACT_ATOMS: atom_id res chain seq x y z
N MET A 1 -36.65 -26.15 42.78
CA MET A 1 -35.32 -25.57 43.04
C MET A 1 -34.33 -26.11 42.01
N LYS A 2 -33.92 -25.33 41.00
CA LYS A 2 -32.70 -25.57 40.23
C LYS A 2 -32.05 -24.23 39.94
N ALA A 3 -30.96 -23.98 40.66
CA ALA A 3 -30.05 -22.89 40.38
C ALA A 3 -29.26 -23.24 39.11
N THR A 4 -29.30 -22.37 38.11
CA THR A 4 -28.36 -22.42 36.99
C THR A 4 -27.31 -21.35 37.22
N GLU A 5 -26.10 -21.84 37.51
CA GLU A 5 -24.82 -21.16 37.66
C GLU A 5 -24.63 -20.00 36.65
N SER A 6 -24.42 -18.80 37.18
CA SER A 6 -24.01 -17.63 36.39
C SER A 6 -22.52 -17.78 36.04
N LYS A 7 -22.21 -18.13 34.78
CA LYS A 7 -20.84 -18.04 34.25
C LYS A 7 -20.42 -16.57 34.18
N GLY A 8 -19.59 -16.16 35.15
CA GLY A 8 -18.95 -14.85 35.19
C GLY A 8 -18.17 -14.57 33.90
N LYS A 9 -18.39 -13.39 33.32
CA LYS A 9 -17.65 -12.90 32.15
C LYS A 9 -16.17 -12.73 32.53
N PRO A 10 -15.21 -13.18 31.69
CA PRO A 10 -13.79 -13.01 32.00
C PRO A 10 -13.45 -11.52 32.08
N VAL A 11 -12.75 -11.14 33.14
CA VAL A 11 -12.28 -9.76 33.38
C VAL A 11 -11.36 -9.37 32.22
N PRO A 12 -11.59 -8.23 31.55
CA PRO A 12 -10.76 -7.82 30.43
C PRO A 12 -9.34 -7.55 30.91
N GLU A 13 -8.37 -8.28 30.37
CA GLU A 13 -6.95 -8.03 30.65
C GLU A 13 -6.55 -6.61 30.25
N PRO A 14 -5.66 -5.96 31.04
CA PRO A 14 -5.20 -4.62 30.73
C PRO A 14 -4.55 -4.59 29.35
N ARG A 15 -4.96 -3.62 28.52
CA ARG A 15 -4.43 -3.46 27.16
C ARG A 15 -2.94 -3.15 27.23
N ARG A 16 -2.12 -3.99 26.58
CA ARG A 16 -0.68 -3.73 26.42
C ARG A 16 -0.48 -2.39 25.73
N GLN A 17 0.27 -1.50 26.38
CA GLN A 17 0.69 -0.24 25.82
C GLN A 17 2.09 -0.40 25.21
N TYR A 18 2.27 0.18 24.02
CA TYR A 18 3.55 0.20 23.32
C TYR A 18 3.95 1.65 23.09
N ASP A 19 5.23 1.94 23.26
CA ASP A 19 5.78 3.26 23.02
C ASP A 19 5.75 3.63 21.53
N GLU A 20 5.76 4.93 21.23
CA GLU A 20 5.70 5.40 19.86
C GLU A 20 6.93 4.97 19.03
N THR A 21 8.11 4.99 19.64
CA THR A 21 9.37 4.54 19.03
C THR A 21 9.27 3.07 18.59
N PHE A 22 8.75 2.22 19.48
CA PHE A 22 8.50 0.81 19.17
C PHE A 22 7.51 0.65 18.01
N LYS A 23 6.39 1.39 18.01
CA LYS A 23 5.40 1.31 16.93
C LYS A 23 5.98 1.72 15.58
N ARG A 24 6.80 2.78 15.53
CA ARG A 24 7.45 3.23 14.29
C ARG A 24 8.44 2.20 13.78
N HIS A 25 9.30 1.66 14.64
CA HIS A 25 10.24 0.61 14.27
C HIS A 25 9.53 -0.67 13.80
N ALA A 26 8.46 -1.07 14.48
CA ALA A 26 7.64 -2.21 14.07
C ALA A 26 7.05 -2.02 12.66
N VAL A 27 6.61 -0.81 12.31
CA VAL A 27 6.14 -0.47 10.97
C VAL A 27 7.28 -0.49 9.95
N GLU A 28 8.44 0.07 10.27
CA GLU A 28 9.61 0.05 9.40
C GLU A 28 10.02 -1.39 9.03
N LEU A 29 10.04 -2.30 10.00
CA LEU A 29 10.34 -3.71 9.76
C LEU A 29 9.38 -4.37 8.75
N THR A 30 8.11 -3.92 8.69
CA THR A 30 7.13 -4.40 7.69
C THR A 30 7.30 -3.80 6.30
N LEU A 31 8.03 -2.69 6.18
CA LEU A 31 8.27 -1.99 4.92
C LEU A 31 9.60 -2.40 4.28
N GLN A 32 10.53 -2.92 5.09
CA GLN A 32 11.80 -3.44 4.62
C GLN A 32 11.62 -4.79 3.88
N GLY A 33 11.76 -4.74 2.55
CA GLY A 33 11.94 -5.93 1.69
C GLY A 33 10.69 -6.79 1.49
N HIS A 34 10.88 -8.11 1.47
CA HIS A 34 9.86 -9.14 1.16
C HIS A 34 9.20 -9.74 2.43
N ARG A 35 9.33 -9.09 3.59
CA ARG A 35 8.80 -9.63 4.85
C ARG A 35 7.29 -9.44 4.93
N ARG A 36 6.59 -10.53 5.23
CA ARG A 36 5.13 -10.50 5.48
C ARG A 36 4.86 -9.93 6.87
N VAL A 37 3.78 -9.16 6.99
CA VAL A 37 3.30 -8.60 8.27
C VAL A 37 3.10 -9.70 9.32
N THR A 38 2.64 -10.88 8.90
CA THR A 38 2.45 -12.07 9.75
C THR A 38 3.75 -12.48 10.46
N LYS A 39 4.87 -12.52 9.73
CA LYS A 39 6.17 -12.90 10.28
C LYS A 39 6.69 -11.85 11.27
N VAL A 40 6.57 -10.58 10.92
CA VAL A 40 6.97 -9.47 11.80
C VAL A 40 6.13 -9.45 13.09
N ALA A 41 4.84 -9.75 12.99
CA ALA A 41 3.95 -9.84 14.15
C ALA A 41 4.36 -10.95 15.12
N GLN A 42 4.71 -12.12 14.58
CA GLN A 42 5.21 -13.25 15.37
C GLN A 42 6.54 -12.93 16.05
N GLU A 43 7.49 -12.33 15.32
CA GLU A 43 8.80 -11.94 15.85
C GLU A 43 8.70 -10.91 16.98
N LEU A 44 7.77 -9.96 16.87
CA LEU A 44 7.56 -8.90 17.86
C LEU A 44 6.59 -9.30 18.99
N GLY A 45 5.94 -10.46 18.89
CA GLY A 45 4.92 -10.90 19.85
C GLY A 45 3.72 -9.94 19.93
N VAL A 46 3.36 -9.31 18.81
CA VAL A 46 2.24 -8.36 18.72
C VAL A 46 1.17 -8.88 17.76
N PRO A 47 -0.12 -8.59 18.00
CA PRO A 47 -1.17 -8.97 17.06
C PRO A 47 -0.98 -8.30 15.69
N GLU A 48 -1.18 -9.06 14.61
CA GLU A 48 -1.09 -8.54 13.23
C GLU A 48 -2.01 -7.34 13.00
N SER A 49 -3.22 -7.38 13.60
CA SER A 49 -4.20 -6.29 13.53
C SER A 49 -3.65 -4.96 14.07
N MET A 50 -2.81 -4.99 15.11
CA MET A 50 -2.13 -3.79 15.62
C MET A 50 -1.08 -3.31 14.64
N LEU A 51 -0.30 -4.20 14.05
CA LEU A 51 0.69 -3.84 13.02
C LEU A 51 0.03 -3.17 11.81
N TYR A 52 -1.12 -3.67 11.34
CA TYR A 52 -1.88 -2.99 10.28
C TYR A 52 -2.43 -1.63 10.72
N ALA A 53 -2.86 -1.48 11.98
CA ALA A 53 -3.30 -0.20 12.52
C ALA A 53 -2.13 0.80 12.62
N TRP A 54 -0.96 0.35 13.07
CA TRP A 54 0.25 1.18 13.14
C TRP A 54 0.76 1.52 11.76
N ARG A 55 0.72 0.61 10.78
CA ARG A 55 1.11 0.91 9.40
C ARG A 55 0.23 1.98 8.77
N ARG A 56 -1.07 2.00 9.09
CA ARG A 56 -1.99 3.09 8.70
C ARG A 56 -1.60 4.43 9.34
N LYS A 57 -1.12 4.42 10.59
CA LYS A 57 -0.81 5.63 11.36
C LYS A 57 0.59 6.19 11.11
N TYR A 58 1.58 5.32 10.95
CA TYR A 58 3.01 5.66 10.94
C TYR A 58 3.71 5.26 9.63
N GLY A 59 3.06 4.50 8.74
CA GLY A 59 3.64 4.08 7.48
C GLY A 59 3.66 5.21 6.43
N PRO A 60 4.52 5.09 5.41
CA PRO A 60 4.48 5.96 4.24
C PRO A 60 3.23 5.57 3.44
N TRP A 61 2.16 6.33 3.61
CA TRP A 61 1.01 6.18 2.75
C TRP A 61 1.26 7.01 1.49
N PRO A 62 1.19 6.44 0.27
CA PRO A 62 1.27 7.21 -0.97
C PRO A 62 0.09 8.18 -1.17
N ILE A 63 -0.86 8.20 -0.24
CA ILE A 63 -2.23 8.71 -0.31
C ILE A 63 -2.66 9.04 1.13
N GLY A 64 -2.57 10.26 1.60
CA GLY A 64 -3.09 10.70 2.90
C GLY A 64 -4.56 10.33 3.14
N PRO A 65 -5.07 10.55 4.35
CA PRO A 65 -6.40 10.10 4.82
C PRO A 65 -7.59 10.51 3.93
N GLU A 66 -7.44 11.49 3.03
CA GLU A 66 -8.44 11.93 2.06
C GLU A 66 -8.30 11.35 0.65
N GLY A 67 -7.41 10.38 0.40
CA GLY A 67 -7.18 9.94 -0.98
C GLY A 67 -6.18 10.80 -1.77
N ARG A 68 -5.50 11.78 -1.12
CA ARG A 68 -4.54 12.67 -1.78
C ARG A 68 -3.10 12.28 -1.51
N PRO A 69 -2.17 12.35 -2.47
CA PRO A 69 -0.76 12.14 -2.19
C PRO A 69 -0.28 13.05 -1.06
N ARG A 70 0.53 12.51 -0.14
CA ARG A 70 1.07 13.26 1.00
C ARG A 70 1.96 14.43 0.55
N ASN A 71 2.52 14.32 -0.65
CA ASN A 71 3.22 15.38 -1.36
C ASN A 71 2.71 15.41 -2.81
N LEU A 72 1.63 16.16 -3.05
CA LEU A 72 0.97 16.24 -4.35
C LEU A 72 1.93 16.74 -5.44
N GLU A 73 2.76 17.72 -5.10
CA GLU A 73 3.74 18.31 -6.03
C GLU A 73 4.81 17.29 -6.47
N GLU A 74 5.37 16.52 -5.54
CA GLU A 74 6.33 15.47 -5.85
C GLU A 74 5.69 14.33 -6.66
N ALA A 75 4.44 13.98 -6.33
CA ALA A 75 3.69 12.98 -7.09
C ALA A 75 3.38 13.45 -8.53
N GLU A 76 3.02 14.72 -8.72
CA GLU A 76 2.77 15.32 -10.03
C GLU A 76 4.06 15.45 -10.85
N ALA A 77 5.17 15.83 -10.22
CA ALA A 77 6.48 15.90 -10.84
C ALA A 77 6.94 14.52 -11.33
N GLU A 78 6.83 13.50 -10.50
CA GLU A 78 7.16 12.12 -10.88
C GLU A 78 6.20 11.60 -11.96
N ASN A 79 4.91 11.92 -11.88
CA ASN A 79 3.93 11.54 -12.92
C ASN A 79 4.30 12.15 -14.28
N SER A 80 4.68 13.43 -14.29
CA SER A 80 5.10 14.15 -15.50
C SER A 80 6.38 13.56 -16.08
N ARG A 81 7.36 13.24 -15.22
CA ARG A 81 8.60 12.57 -15.62
C ARG A 81 8.35 11.19 -16.23
N LEU A 82 7.51 10.38 -15.59
CA LEU A 82 7.17 9.04 -16.07
C LEU A 82 6.43 9.08 -17.40
N ARG A 83 5.49 10.01 -17.57
CA ARG A 83 4.82 10.23 -18.87
C ARG A 83 5.81 10.60 -19.97
N ALA A 84 6.77 11.49 -19.68
CA ALA A 84 7.81 11.84 -20.64
C ALA A 84 8.69 10.63 -21.02
N GLU A 85 9.02 9.76 -20.06
CA GLU A 85 9.76 8.53 -20.36
C GLU A 85 8.96 7.56 -21.24
N ILE A 86 7.65 7.40 -20.98
CA ILE A 86 6.78 6.57 -21.82
C ILE A 86 6.77 7.08 -23.26
N VAL A 87 6.62 8.39 -23.46
CA VAL A 87 6.65 8.99 -24.81
C VAL A 87 7.99 8.70 -25.49
N ARG A 88 9.12 8.94 -24.80
CA ARG A 88 10.46 8.62 -25.34
C ARG A 88 10.61 7.14 -25.69
N MET A 89 10.10 6.24 -24.86
CA MET A 89 10.13 4.81 -25.12
C MET A 89 9.27 4.44 -26.34
N GLN A 90 8.07 5.01 -26.46
CA GLN A 90 7.18 4.81 -27.61
C GLN A 90 7.79 5.33 -28.91
N GLU A 91 8.48 6.47 -28.89
CA GLU A 91 9.20 7.00 -30.05
C GLU A 91 10.32 6.04 -30.50
N ARG A 92 11.14 5.55 -29.55
CA ARG A 92 12.18 4.55 -29.84
C ARG A 92 11.58 3.27 -30.42
N GLU A 93 10.47 2.81 -29.83
CA GLU A 93 9.75 1.62 -30.26
C GLU A 93 9.23 1.77 -31.69
N LEU A 94 8.66 2.93 -32.02
CA LEU A 94 8.17 3.26 -33.35
C LEU A 94 9.31 3.33 -34.38
N VAL A 95 10.44 3.93 -34.03
CA VAL A 95 11.63 3.95 -34.91
C VAL A 95 12.13 2.53 -35.16
N LEU A 96 12.25 1.70 -34.12
CA LEU A 96 12.68 0.31 -34.25
C LEU A 96 11.71 -0.50 -35.12
N LYS A 97 10.40 -0.38 -34.90
CA LYS A 97 9.39 -1.04 -35.74
C LYS A 97 9.50 -0.63 -37.21
N LYS A 98 9.67 0.67 -37.49
CA LYS A 98 9.86 1.18 -38.86
C LYS A 98 11.13 0.60 -39.51
N SER A 99 12.25 0.57 -38.78
CA SER A 99 13.51 0.00 -39.27
C SER A 99 13.41 -1.49 -39.56
N LEU A 100 12.61 -2.23 -38.78
CA LEU A 100 12.37 -3.65 -38.96
C LEU A 100 11.28 -3.97 -39.99
N GLY A 101 10.67 -2.97 -40.63
CA GLY A 101 9.57 -3.17 -41.59
C GLY A 101 8.28 -3.70 -40.96
N ILE A 102 8.14 -3.60 -39.63
CA ILE A 102 6.94 -4.02 -38.90
C ILE A 102 5.95 -2.85 -38.92
N LEU A 103 4.89 -2.97 -39.72
CA LEU A 103 3.77 -2.02 -39.67
C LEU A 103 3.10 -2.10 -38.28
N SER A 104 3.21 -1.03 -37.50
CA SER A 104 2.50 -0.92 -36.22
C SER A 104 1.00 -0.81 -36.48
N GLU A 105 0.20 -1.74 -35.98
CA GLU A 105 -1.24 -1.52 -35.81
C GLU A 105 -1.47 -0.24 -35.00
N THR A 106 -2.43 0.57 -35.44
CA THR A 106 -2.92 1.73 -34.70
C THR A 106 -3.39 1.26 -33.32
N PRO A 107 -2.98 1.90 -32.20
CA PRO A 107 -3.53 1.54 -30.91
C PRO A 107 -5.04 1.74 -30.95
N GLY A 108 -5.74 0.61 -30.85
CA GLY A 108 -7.19 0.54 -30.94
C GLY A 108 -7.85 1.57 -30.03
N ARG A 109 -8.64 2.43 -30.66
CA ARG A 109 -9.75 3.18 -30.06
C ARG A 109 -10.54 2.26 -29.13
N GLY A 110 -10.48 2.50 -27.81
CA GLY A 110 -11.31 1.77 -26.86
C GLY A 110 -10.88 1.87 -25.40
N LEU A 111 -11.01 3.05 -24.78
CA LEU A 111 -11.35 3.06 -23.34
C LEU A 111 -12.87 3.15 -23.25
N PRO A 112 -13.58 2.13 -22.71
CA PRO A 112 -14.99 2.29 -22.40
C PRO A 112 -15.13 3.41 -21.36
N LYS A 113 -15.98 4.40 -21.67
CA LYS A 113 -16.40 5.39 -20.70
C LYS A 113 -17.24 4.67 -19.65
N SER A 114 -16.71 4.49 -18.45
CA SER A 114 -17.53 4.13 -17.29
C SER A 114 -18.53 5.26 -17.08
N ARG A 115 -19.80 4.97 -17.35
CA ARG A 115 -20.94 5.86 -17.19
C ARG A 115 -21.37 5.79 -15.71
N PRO A 116 -21.78 6.90 -15.06
CA PRO A 116 -22.58 6.80 -13.85
C PRO A 116 -23.97 6.24 -14.15
#